data_AF-A0A455U265-F1
#
_entry.id   AF-A0A455U265-F1
#
_cell.length_a   1.000
_cell.length_b   1.000
_cell.length_c   1.000
_cell.angle_alpha   90.00
_cell.angle_beta   90.00
_cell.angle_gamma   90.00
#
_symmetry.space_group_name_H-M   'P 1'
#
loop_
_entity.id
_entity.type
_entity.pdbx_description
1 polymer ?
#
loop_
_entity_poly.entity_id
_entity_poly.type
_entity_poly.pdbx_seq_one_letter_code
_entity_poly.pdbx_strand_id
1 'polypeptide(L)'
;MSASTDIPLEDYHQCRLGRWHQHGEGYQRYARSEAYRALAAPHRRMHESGAEALKFARLGDHNGQLAALGVMEEASQQLALQLDNLMEHAIYEVPYSSSHHSPLAGAP
;
A
#
# COMPACT_ATOMS: atom_id res chain seq x y z
N MET A 1 -22.03 -25.89 -7.72
CA MET A 1 -22.39 -24.45 -7.76
C MET A 1 -21.10 -23.68 -7.88
N SER A 2 -20.82 -23.11 -9.04
CA SER A 2 -19.58 -22.37 -9.30
C SER A 2 -19.58 -21.08 -8.48
N ALA A 3 -18.62 -20.95 -7.57
CA ALA A 3 -18.33 -19.66 -6.94
C ALA A 3 -17.91 -18.71 -8.07
N SER A 4 -18.67 -17.64 -8.29
CA SER A 4 -18.36 -16.63 -9.30
C SER A 4 -17.12 -15.86 -8.85
N THR A 5 -15.97 -16.18 -9.45
CA THR A 5 -14.68 -15.51 -9.22
C THR A 5 -14.50 -14.24 -10.05
N ASP A 6 -15.57 -13.49 -10.26
CA ASP A 6 -15.50 -12.09 -10.73
C ASP A 6 -15.49 -11.17 -9.51
N ILE A 7 -14.40 -11.23 -8.74
CA ILE A 7 -14.01 -10.08 -7.94
C ILE A 7 -13.37 -9.14 -8.97
N PRO A 8 -13.98 -7.98 -9.28
CA PRO A 8 -13.28 -6.97 -10.06
C PRO A 8 -11.99 -6.69 -9.30
N LEU A 9 -10.84 -6.82 -9.94
CA LEU A 9 -9.63 -6.26 -9.37
C LEU A 9 -9.89 -4.77 -9.29
N GLU A 10 -10.26 -4.33 -8.09
CA GLU A 10 -10.49 -2.94 -7.79
C GLU A 10 -9.30 -2.18 -8.35
N ASP A 11 -9.60 -1.16 -9.16
CA ASP A 11 -8.62 -0.19 -9.61
C ASP A 11 -7.72 0.11 -8.41
N TYR A 12 -6.40 -0.01 -8.57
CA TYR A 12 -5.45 0.17 -7.47
C TYR A 12 -5.67 1.54 -6.79
N HIS A 13 -6.23 2.53 -7.49
CA HIS A 13 -6.67 3.80 -6.91
C HIS A 13 -7.81 3.67 -5.89
N GLN A 14 -8.73 2.74 -6.12
CA GLN A 14 -9.91 2.51 -5.30
C GLN A 14 -9.64 1.60 -4.12
N CYS A 15 -8.51 0.89 -4.04
CA CYS A 15 -8.20 0.08 -2.86
C CYS A 15 -7.94 0.97 -1.63
N ARG A 16 -7.97 0.39 -0.42
CA ARG A 16 -7.72 1.15 0.83
C ARG A 16 -6.40 1.94 0.79
N LEU A 17 -5.33 1.31 0.29
CA LEU A 17 -4.03 1.98 0.15
C LEU A 17 -4.07 3.07 -0.92
N GLY A 18 -4.70 2.83 -2.07
CA GLY A 18 -4.83 3.82 -3.15
C GLY A 18 -5.55 5.09 -2.70
N ARG A 19 -6.68 4.94 -1.99
CA ARG A 19 -7.42 6.09 -1.44
C ARG A 19 -6.59 6.87 -0.43
N TRP A 20 -5.86 6.18 0.45
CA TRP A 20 -4.94 6.80 1.39
C TRP A 20 -3.74 7.49 0.70
N HIS A 21 -3.26 6.92 -0.42
CA HIS A 21 -2.13 7.41 -1.21
C HIS A 21 -2.44 8.70 -2.00
N GLN A 22 -3.69 8.86 -2.43
CA GLN A 22 -4.03 9.95 -3.35
C GLN A 22 -4.85 11.06 -2.74
N HIS A 23 -5.74 10.72 -1.82
CA HIS A 23 -6.77 11.63 -1.34
C HIS A 23 -6.88 11.65 0.19
N GLY A 24 -6.20 10.72 0.88
CA GLY A 24 -6.24 10.59 2.32
C GLY A 24 -5.13 11.35 3.06
N GLU A 25 -5.02 11.05 4.36
CA GLU A 25 -4.01 11.62 5.26
C GLU A 25 -2.57 11.36 4.79
N GLY A 26 -2.32 10.24 4.10
CA GLY A 26 -1.01 9.92 3.58
C GLY A 26 -0.52 10.99 2.63
N TYR A 27 -1.40 11.50 1.77
CA TYR A 27 -1.03 12.50 0.77
C TYR A 27 -0.73 13.84 1.45
N GLN A 28 -1.58 14.21 2.41
CA GLN A 28 -1.45 15.45 3.16
C GLN A 28 -0.14 15.50 3.96
N ARG A 29 0.32 14.37 4.51
CA ARG A 29 1.47 14.32 5.41
C ARG A 29 2.77 13.96 4.68
N TYR A 30 2.72 13.04 3.73
CA TYR A 30 3.91 12.37 3.22
C TYR A 30 4.12 12.51 1.71
N ALA A 31 3.30 13.27 0.97
CA ALA A 31 3.47 13.43 -0.48
C ALA A 31 4.86 13.93 -0.92
N ARG A 32 5.61 14.57 -0.02
CA ARG A 32 6.98 15.03 -0.25
C ARG A 32 8.06 13.99 0.05
N SER A 33 7.73 12.92 0.76
CA SER A 33 8.64 11.82 1.07
C SER A 33 8.88 10.96 -0.17
N GLU A 34 10.13 10.60 -0.41
CA GLU A 34 10.50 9.71 -1.51
C GLU A 34 9.88 8.32 -1.33
N ALA A 35 9.97 7.75 -0.12
CA ALA A 35 9.39 6.45 0.22
C ALA A 35 7.88 6.40 -0.07
N TYR A 36 7.17 7.48 0.27
CA TYR A 36 5.74 7.60 -0.02
C TYR A 36 5.42 7.62 -1.52
N ARG A 37 6.18 8.39 -2.31
CA ARG A 37 6.02 8.43 -3.77
C ARG A 37 6.35 7.08 -4.40
N ALA A 38 7.34 6.37 -3.86
CA ALA A 38 7.79 5.07 -4.31
C ALA A 38 6.76 3.95 -4.09
N LEU A 39 5.74 4.14 -3.23
CA LEU A 39 4.64 3.17 -3.05
C LEU A 39 3.84 2.92 -4.33
N ALA A 40 3.70 3.93 -5.19
CA ALA A 40 2.75 3.90 -6.30
C ALA A 40 3.04 2.80 -7.33
N ALA A 41 4.31 2.61 -7.70
CA ALA A 41 4.73 1.65 -8.71
C ALA A 41 4.53 0.18 -8.28
N PRO A 42 5.08 -0.30 -7.14
CA PRO A 42 4.87 -1.67 -6.69
C PRO A 42 3.41 -1.95 -6.35
N HIS A 43 2.67 -0.96 -5.84
CA HIS A 43 1.24 -1.09 -5.60
C HIS A 43 0.46 -1.37 -6.89
N ARG A 44 0.68 -0.57 -7.94
CA ARG A 44 0.07 -0.79 -9.26
C ARG A 44 0.45 -2.17 -9.81
N ARG A 45 1.73 -2.52 -9.74
CA ARG A 45 2.25 -3.79 -10.26
C ARG A 45 1.64 -5.01 -9.56
N MET A 46 1.40 -4.93 -8.26
CA MET A 46 0.72 -5.98 -7.50
C MET A 46 -0.71 -6.23 -8.00
N HIS A 47 -1.48 -5.16 -8.28
CA HIS A 47 -2.82 -5.30 -8.85
C HIS A 47 -2.81 -5.82 -10.29
N GLU A 48 -1.93 -5.28 -11.15
CA GLU A 48 -1.82 -5.71 -12.56
C GLU A 48 -1.44 -7.19 -12.68
N SER A 49 -0.45 -7.64 -11.90
CA SER A 49 0.00 -9.03 -11.88
C SER A 49 -1.05 -9.99 -11.32
N GLY A 50 -1.84 -9.57 -10.32
CA GLY A 50 -3.02 -10.32 -9.88
C GLY A 50 -4.07 -10.48 -10.98
N ALA A 51 -4.30 -9.44 -11.79
CA ALA A 51 -5.18 -9.49 -12.96
C ALA A 51 -4.70 -10.47 -14.02
N GLU A 52 -3.40 -10.43 -14.32
CA GLU A 52 -2.75 -11.36 -15.24
C GLU A 52 -2.87 -12.80 -14.74
N ALA A 53 -2.61 -13.05 -13.45
CA ALA A 53 -2.73 -14.38 -12.85
C ALA A 53 -4.16 -14.94 -13.00
N LEU A 54 -5.19 -14.15 -12.73
CA LEU A 54 -6.59 -14.56 -12.94
C LEU A 54 -6.91 -14.80 -14.42
N LYS A 55 -6.37 -13.97 -15.32
CA LYS A 55 -6.54 -14.16 -16.77
C LYS A 55 -5.92 -15.48 -17.24
N PHE A 56 -4.68 -15.77 -16.85
CA PHE A 56 -4.02 -17.03 -17.20
C PHE A 56 -4.73 -18.25 -16.61
N ALA A 57 -5.22 -18.15 -15.37
CA ALA A 57 -6.02 -19.20 -14.75
C ALA A 57 -7.29 -19.53 -15.56
N ARG A 58 -8.01 -18.51 -16.06
CA ARG A 58 -9.20 -18.70 -16.91
C ARG A 58 -8.87 -19.32 -18.27
N LEU A 59 -7.66 -19.12 -18.77
CA LEU A 59 -7.16 -19.72 -20.01
C LEU A 59 -6.57 -21.13 -19.82
N GLY A 60 -6.46 -21.62 -18.59
CA GLY A 60 -5.78 -22.89 -18.27
C GLY A 60 -4.26 -22.84 -18.42
N ASP A 61 -3.68 -21.64 -18.54
CA ASP A 61 -2.24 -21.46 -18.65
C ASP A 61 -1.59 -21.37 -17.26
N HIS A 62 -1.22 -22.54 -16.72
CA HIS A 62 -0.63 -22.63 -15.39
C HIS A 62 0.77 -21.99 -15.31
N ASN A 63 1.54 -21.99 -16.40
CA ASN A 63 2.87 -21.39 -16.42
C ASN A 63 2.76 -19.86 -16.39
N GLY A 64 1.87 -19.28 -17.21
CA GLY A 64 1.58 -17.86 -17.18
C GLY A 64 1.02 -17.41 -15.83
N GLN A 65 0.12 -18.21 -15.25
CA GLN A 65 -0.43 -17.93 -13.92
C GLN A 65 0.66 -17.89 -12.85
N LEU A 66 1.56 -18.88 -12.81
CA LEU A 66 2.64 -18.94 -11.82
C LEU A 66 3.64 -17.79 -12.00
N ALA A 67 3.98 -17.45 -13.24
CA ALA A 67 4.85 -16.31 -13.54
C ALA A 67 4.24 -14.98 -13.04
N ALA A 68 2.95 -14.75 -13.30
CA ALA A 68 2.24 -13.57 -12.83
C ALA A 68 2.18 -13.50 -11.29
N LEU A 69 1.99 -14.64 -10.61
CA LEU A 69 2.04 -14.71 -9.15
C LEU A 69 3.44 -14.37 -8.60
N GLY A 70 4.51 -14.83 -9.25
CA GLY A 70 5.88 -14.45 -8.87
C GLY A 70 6.12 -12.95 -8.97
N VAL A 71 5.62 -12.31 -10.03
CA VAL A 71 5.68 -10.84 -10.18
C VAL A 71 4.87 -10.14 -9.07
N MET A 72 3.71 -10.69 -8.72
CA MET A 72 2.87 -10.14 -7.64
C MET A 72 3.60 -10.20 -6.29
N GLU A 73 4.28 -11.31 -6.01
CA GLU A 73 5.07 -11.49 -4.79
C GLU A 73 6.26 -10.51 -4.73
N GLU A 74 7.00 -10.35 -5.83
CA GLU A 74 8.09 -9.36 -5.90
C GLU A 74 7.58 -7.93 -5.67
N ALA A 75 6.47 -7.56 -6.30
CA ALA A 75 5.84 -6.26 -6.10
C ALA A 75 5.36 -6.07 -4.65
N SER A 76 4.85 -7.12 -4.00
CA SER A 76 4.47 -7.08 -2.58
C SER A 76 5.67 -6.82 -1.67
N GLN A 77 6.82 -7.45 -1.95
CA GLN A 77 8.06 -7.21 -1.17
C GLN A 77 8.56 -5.78 -1.35
N GLN A 78 8.54 -5.26 -2.58
CA GLN A 78 8.89 -3.87 -2.85
C GLN A 78 7.95 -2.90 -2.14
N LEU A 79 6.65 -3.19 -2.12
CA LEU A 79 5.66 -2.37 -1.42
C LEU A 79 5.91 -2.35 0.09
N ALA A 80 6.18 -3.50 0.69
CA ALA A 80 6.50 -3.61 2.11
C ALA A 80 7.75 -2.79 2.47
N LEU A 81 8.82 -2.89 1.67
CA LEU A 81 10.05 -2.12 1.87
C LEU A 81 9.78 -0.61 1.88
N GLN A 82 8.95 -0.11 0.97
CA GLN A 82 8.64 1.33 0.94
C GLN A 82 7.74 1.77 2.10
N LEU A 83 6.87 0.89 2.60
CA LEU A 83 6.11 1.16 3.82
C LEU A 83 7.01 1.22 5.05
N ASP A 84 8.02 0.34 5.14
CA ASP A 84 9.00 0.37 6.22
C ASP A 84 9.84 1.66 6.19
N ASN A 85 10.35 2.04 5.02
CA ASN A 85 11.07 3.30 4.83
C ASN A 85 10.22 4.53 5.21
N LEU A 86 8.93 4.50 4.85
CA LEU A 86 8.01 5.57 5.21
C LEU A 86 7.72 5.60 6.72
N MET A 87 7.60 4.43 7.35
CA MET A 87 7.43 4.33 8.79
C MET A 87 8.63 4.90 9.53
N GLU A 88 9.84 4.59 9.06
CA GLU A 88 11.08 5.13 9.59
C GLU A 88 11.11 6.67 9.48
N HIS A 89 10.77 7.20 8.30
CA HIS A 89 10.63 8.64 8.10
C HIS A 89 9.60 9.27 9.05
N ALA A 90 8.44 8.64 9.22
CA ALA A 90 7.38 9.14 10.09
C ALA A 90 7.76 9.13 11.58
N ILE A 91 8.61 8.19 12.02
CA ILE A 91 9.11 8.12 13.40
C ILE A 91 10.14 9.24 13.66
N TYR A 92 11.04 9.51 12.71
CA TYR A 92 12.08 10.53 12.88
C TYR A 92 11.62 11.96 12.56
N GLU A 93 10.53 12.13 11.80
CA GLU A 93 9.89 13.43 11.57
C GLU A 93 9.04 13.93 12.75
N VAL A 94 8.97 13.22 13.88
CA VAL A 94 8.36 13.76 15.10
C VAL A 94 9.38 14.70 15.77
N PRO A 95 9.30 16.05 15.64
CA PRO A 95 9.82 16.86 16.72
C PRO A 95 8.95 16.50 17.92
N TYR A 96 9.57 16.05 19.00
CA TYR A 96 8.92 16.02 20.31
C TYR A 96 8.38 17.44 20.55
N SER A 97 7.10 17.68 20.26
CA SER A 97 6.51 18.99 20.48
C SER A 97 6.42 19.14 21.98
N SER A 98 7.39 19.84 22.57
CA SER A 98 7.30 20.39 23.91
C SER A 98 6.06 21.28 23.98
N SER A 99 4.97 20.69 24.41
CA SER A 99 3.82 21.41 24.96
C SER A 99 3.42 20.66 26.21
N HIS A 100 4.16 20.97 27.27
CA HIS A 100 3.77 20.70 28.64
C HIS A 100 2.37 21.26 28.90
N HIS A 101 1.42 20.37 29.14
CA HIS A 101 0.40 20.58 30.15
C HIS A 101 0.65 19.48 31.19
N SER A 102 1.15 19.87 32.35
CA SER A 102 1.19 18.98 33.52
C SER A 102 -0.20 19.03 34.16
N PRO A 103 -0.94 17.92 34.31
CA PRO A 103 -2.31 17.93 34.86
C PRO A 103 -2.40 18.28 36.36
N LEU A 104 -1.30 18.66 37.01
CA LEU A 104 -1.21 18.80 38.47
C LEU A 104 -0.93 20.22 38.98
N ALA A 105 -0.87 21.22 38.10
CA ALA A 105 -0.77 22.62 38.51
C ALA A 105 -2.15 23.28 38.58
N GLY A 106 -3.00 22.85 39.51
CA GLY A 106 -4.32 23.50 39.65
C GLY A 106 -5.36 22.81 40.54
N ALA A 107 -4.96 22.09 41.58
CA ALA A 107 -5.89 21.72 42.64
C ALA A 107 -5.72 22.68 43.84
N PRO A 108 -6.82 23.28 44.35
CA PRO A 108 -6.80 24.19 45.50
C PRO A 108 -6.42 23.50 46.82
#